data_AF-A0A5J5QBR0-F1
#
_entry.id   AF-A0A5J5QBR0-F1
#
_cell.length_a   1.000
_cell.length_b   1.000
_cell.length_c   1.000
_cell.angle_alpha   90.00
_cell.angle_beta   90.00
_cell.angle_gamma   90.00
#
_symmetry.space_group_name_H-M   'P 1'
#
loop_
_entity.id
_entity.type
_entity.pdbx_description
1 polymer ?
#
loop_
_entity_poly.entity_id
_entity_poly.type
_entity_poly.pdbx_seq_one_letter_code
_entity_poly.pdbx_strand_id
1 'polypeptide(L)'
;MRRKGLEIYEFFFGASFVQDRSDSWRLMTQTNSLVAKVLKANYYPRSNFLNVVLRQGASYTWQSIWSAKMVLSEGIDWRFHQYQVVGKALPTENDEHPKIYRMKLWVINEVRAKSKFWYFLRKLKKVKKSNGQVLAINEMGILCFYASKALELHQTVNAVVEIVKEHYLVIAIPEYNHAIGYASIAYYNTQKLPQKQFVNGQRVIATVMALSSPETSGRLLLHLNSIGEVTETSSSKRAKKKSSYNVGSLVPAEVTEIMPLKLRLKFGIGFCGRVHITEVNDNNVLEKPFGNFKVGQTITARIVGIWDLSIKPAMLAA
;
A
#
# COMPACT_ATOMS: atom_id res chain seq x y z
N MET A 1 -12.54 6.69 -61.06
CA MET A 1 -11.92 5.54 -60.38
C MET A 1 -12.42 5.45 -58.94
N ARG A 2 -13.28 4.48 -58.61
CA ARG A 2 -13.82 4.27 -57.25
C ARG A 2 -12.73 3.66 -56.37
N ARG A 3 -12.27 4.37 -55.33
CA ARG A 3 -11.40 3.83 -54.27
C ARG A 3 -12.14 2.65 -53.60
N LYS A 4 -11.77 1.40 -53.90
CA LYS A 4 -12.30 0.22 -53.19
C LYS A 4 -11.85 0.31 -51.73
N GLY A 5 -12.83 0.55 -50.86
CA GLY A 5 -12.64 1.04 -49.50
C GLY A 5 -11.87 0.09 -48.60
N LEU A 6 -10.85 0.63 -47.93
CA LEU A 6 -10.29 0.06 -46.72
C LEU A 6 -11.39 0.15 -45.64
N GLU A 7 -12.03 -0.96 -45.30
CA GLU A 7 -12.95 -0.99 -44.16
C GLU A 7 -12.10 -1.04 -42.88
N ILE A 8 -11.84 0.13 -42.30
CA ILE A 8 -11.25 0.24 -40.98
C ILE A 8 -12.35 -0.11 -39.99
N TYR A 9 -12.26 -1.32 -39.44
CA TYR A 9 -13.03 -1.63 -38.27
C TYR A 9 -12.23 -1.23 -37.04
N GLU A 10 -12.54 -0.08 -36.46
CA GLU A 10 -12.12 0.22 -35.09
C GLU A 10 -12.95 -0.60 -34.13
N PHE A 11 -12.62 -1.87 -34.05
CA PHE A 11 -13.18 -2.75 -33.03
C PHE A 11 -12.44 -2.49 -31.72
N PHE A 12 -13.03 -1.70 -30.84
CA PHE A 12 -12.77 -1.75 -29.39
C PHE A 12 -13.35 -3.05 -28.83
N PHE A 13 -12.83 -4.20 -29.28
CA PHE A 13 -13.26 -5.51 -28.81
C PHE A 13 -12.07 -6.20 -28.16
N GLY A 14 -11.78 -5.80 -26.93
CA GLY A 14 -11.03 -6.67 -26.04
C GLY A 14 -11.86 -7.92 -25.80
N ALA A 15 -11.29 -9.09 -26.12
CA ALA A 15 -11.85 -10.33 -25.64
C ALA A 15 -12.02 -10.24 -24.11
N SER A 16 -13.13 -10.79 -23.61
CA SER A 16 -13.75 -10.73 -22.28
C SER A 16 -12.87 -11.09 -21.08
N PHE A 17 -11.58 -10.79 -21.11
CA PHE A 17 -10.60 -11.07 -20.06
C PHE A 17 -9.52 -9.98 -20.04
N VAL A 18 -9.17 -9.41 -21.21
CA VAL A 18 -8.31 -8.22 -21.29
C VAL A 18 -9.16 -6.95 -21.21
N GLN A 19 -10.33 -6.94 -21.86
CA GLN A 19 -11.34 -5.89 -21.67
C GLN A 19 -11.79 -5.85 -20.21
N ASP A 20 -12.10 -7.01 -19.64
CA ASP A 20 -12.59 -7.12 -18.26
C ASP A 20 -11.54 -6.70 -17.22
N ARG A 21 -10.24 -6.91 -17.48
CA ARG A 21 -9.13 -6.38 -16.65
C ARG A 21 -8.92 -4.88 -16.84
N SER A 22 -8.95 -4.39 -18.08
CA SER A 22 -8.90 -2.95 -18.38
C SER A 22 -10.13 -2.22 -17.82
N ASP A 23 -11.29 -2.86 -17.82
CA ASP A 23 -12.54 -2.33 -17.30
C ASP A 23 -12.59 -2.44 -15.78
N SER A 24 -12.01 -3.48 -15.16
CA SER A 24 -11.74 -3.53 -13.71
C SER A 24 -10.90 -2.34 -13.25
N TRP A 25 -9.86 -1.98 -14.01
CA TRP A 25 -9.07 -0.79 -13.74
C TRP A 25 -9.86 0.51 -13.96
N ARG A 26 -10.66 0.61 -15.02
CA ARG A 26 -11.56 1.77 -15.24
C ARG A 26 -12.62 1.87 -14.16
N LEU A 27 -13.08 0.77 -13.58
CA LEU A 27 -13.97 0.76 -12.41
C LEU A 27 -13.28 1.34 -11.17
N MET A 28 -11.97 1.10 -11.01
CA MET A 28 -11.17 1.64 -9.91
C MET A 28 -10.75 3.10 -10.10
N THR A 29 -10.47 3.52 -11.34
CA THR A 29 -9.92 4.86 -11.66
C THR A 29 -10.97 5.85 -12.17
N GLN A 30 -12.03 5.38 -12.83
CA GLN A 30 -13.10 6.19 -13.43
C GLN A 30 -14.46 5.83 -12.81
N THR A 31 -14.56 6.03 -11.49
CA THR A 31 -15.76 5.73 -10.69
C THR A 31 -17.02 6.49 -11.14
N ASN A 32 -16.87 7.57 -11.90
CA ASN A 32 -17.97 8.39 -12.41
C ASN A 32 -18.58 7.93 -13.74
N SER A 33 -18.02 6.92 -14.41
CA SER A 33 -18.58 6.40 -15.66
C SER A 33 -19.94 5.70 -15.41
N LEU A 34 -20.84 5.74 -16.41
CA LEU A 34 -22.14 5.07 -16.33
C LEU A 34 -21.99 3.57 -16.05
N VAL A 35 -21.02 2.93 -16.71
CA VAL A 35 -20.68 1.51 -16.50
C VAL A 35 -20.27 1.25 -15.06
N ALA A 36 -19.45 2.12 -14.47
CA ALA A 36 -19.04 1.99 -13.07
C ALA A 36 -20.20 2.14 -12.08
N LYS A 37 -21.08 3.11 -12.31
CA LYS A 37 -22.27 3.31 -11.48
C LYS A 37 -23.24 2.12 -11.55
N VAL A 38 -23.48 1.58 -12.74
CA VAL A 38 -24.35 0.41 -12.96
C VAL A 38 -23.76 -0.85 -12.32
N LEU A 39 -22.47 -1.12 -12.52
CA LEU A 39 -21.82 -2.29 -11.91
C LEU A 39 -21.74 -2.18 -10.39
N LYS A 40 -21.48 -0.98 -9.84
CA LYS A 40 -21.53 -0.73 -8.40
C LYS A 40 -22.92 -1.00 -7.84
N ALA A 41 -23.97 -0.43 -8.46
CA ALA A 41 -25.35 -0.64 -8.02
C ALA A 41 -25.75 -2.12 -8.02
N ASN A 42 -25.35 -2.87 -9.05
CA ASN A 42 -25.76 -4.27 -9.21
C ASN A 42 -24.93 -5.26 -8.37
N TYR A 43 -23.63 -5.03 -8.21
CA TYR A 43 -22.73 -6.04 -7.66
C TYR A 43 -22.05 -5.65 -6.34
N TYR A 44 -21.86 -4.35 -6.07
CA TYR A 44 -21.18 -3.86 -4.85
C TYR A 44 -21.74 -2.52 -4.33
N PRO A 45 -23.05 -2.41 -4.04
CA PRO A 45 -23.69 -1.11 -3.78
C PRO A 45 -23.20 -0.43 -2.49
N ARG A 46 -22.80 -1.23 -1.48
CA ARG A 46 -22.35 -0.77 -0.16
C ARG A 46 -20.86 -1.01 0.09
N SER A 47 -20.11 -1.43 -0.91
CA SER A 47 -18.68 -1.74 -0.76
C SER A 47 -17.85 -1.20 -1.93
N ASN A 48 -16.55 -1.46 -1.90
CA ASN A 48 -15.63 -1.11 -2.98
C ASN A 48 -15.28 -2.35 -3.80
N PHE A 49 -14.92 -2.15 -5.07
CA PHE A 49 -14.57 -3.22 -6.01
C PHE A 49 -13.56 -4.21 -5.42
N LEU A 50 -12.51 -3.72 -4.74
CA LEU A 50 -11.48 -4.55 -4.10
C LEU A 50 -12.00 -5.42 -2.95
N ASN A 51 -13.14 -5.10 -2.33
CA ASN A 51 -13.68 -5.81 -1.16
C ASN A 51 -14.92 -6.65 -1.48
N VAL A 52 -15.39 -6.64 -2.73
CA VAL A 52 -16.58 -7.42 -3.11
C VAL A 52 -16.27 -8.92 -3.17
N VAL A 53 -17.19 -9.75 -2.68
CA VAL A 53 -17.16 -11.22 -2.78
C VAL A 53 -18.07 -11.66 -3.93
N LEU A 54 -17.65 -12.65 -4.71
CA LEU A 54 -18.43 -13.16 -5.84
C LEU A 54 -19.72 -13.83 -5.33
N ARG A 55 -20.88 -13.32 -5.77
CA ARG A 55 -22.19 -13.92 -5.44
C ARG A 55 -22.54 -15.05 -6.43
N GLN A 56 -23.23 -16.09 -5.95
CA GLN A 56 -23.81 -17.13 -6.81
C GLN A 56 -24.84 -16.49 -7.77
N GLY A 57 -24.78 -16.85 -9.05
CA GLY A 57 -25.64 -16.28 -10.10
C GLY A 57 -25.12 -14.97 -10.74
N ALA A 58 -23.91 -14.53 -10.42
CA ALA A 58 -23.27 -13.40 -11.10
C ALA A 58 -23.16 -13.63 -12.62
N SER A 59 -23.31 -12.56 -13.41
CA SER A 59 -23.13 -12.63 -14.87
C SER A 59 -21.71 -13.04 -15.23
N TYR A 60 -21.52 -13.72 -16.36
CA TYR A 60 -20.20 -14.16 -16.82
C TYR A 60 -19.21 -12.98 -16.95
N THR A 61 -19.70 -11.84 -17.45
CA THR A 61 -18.94 -10.58 -17.52
C THR A 61 -18.48 -10.13 -16.12
N TRP A 62 -19.36 -10.18 -15.12
CA TRP A 62 -18.98 -9.82 -13.76
C TRP A 62 -18.00 -10.80 -13.12
N GLN A 63 -18.17 -12.11 -13.35
CA GLN A 63 -17.24 -13.13 -12.86
C GLN A 63 -15.83 -12.91 -13.40
N SER A 64 -15.73 -12.55 -14.68
CA SER A 64 -14.45 -12.27 -15.32
C SER A 64 -13.82 -10.96 -14.85
N ILE A 65 -14.59 -9.87 -14.73
CA ILE A 65 -14.15 -8.61 -14.09
C ILE A 65 -13.70 -8.89 -12.64
N TRP A 66 -14.48 -9.63 -11.86
CA TRP A 66 -14.13 -9.99 -10.48
C TRP A 66 -12.85 -10.83 -10.40
N SER A 67 -12.62 -11.75 -11.34
CA SER A 67 -11.38 -12.54 -11.37
C SER A 67 -10.12 -11.70 -11.59
N ALA A 68 -10.24 -10.54 -12.22
CA ALA A 68 -9.15 -9.57 -12.36
C ALA A 68 -8.72 -8.97 -11.02
N LYS A 69 -9.62 -8.90 -10.03
CA LYS A 69 -9.34 -8.39 -8.68
C LYS A 69 -8.18 -9.14 -8.01
N MET A 70 -8.19 -10.47 -8.07
CA MET A 70 -7.16 -11.33 -7.43
C MET A 70 -5.77 -11.05 -8.02
N VAL A 71 -5.71 -10.83 -9.33
CA VAL A 71 -4.46 -10.53 -10.04
C VAL A 71 -3.96 -9.12 -9.75
N LEU A 72 -4.87 -8.15 -9.57
CA LEU A 72 -4.55 -6.79 -9.16
C LEU A 72 -4.10 -6.72 -7.69
N SER A 73 -4.57 -7.61 -6.81
CA SER A 73 -4.11 -7.68 -5.41
C SER A 73 -2.73 -8.34 -5.26
N GLU A 74 -2.34 -9.23 -6.18
CA GLU A 74 -1.08 -9.98 -6.12
C GLU A 74 0.14 -9.24 -6.69
N GLY A 75 -0.02 -8.00 -7.17
CA GLY A 75 1.13 -7.15 -7.52
C GLY A 75 1.88 -7.54 -8.80
N ILE A 76 1.29 -8.35 -9.68
CA ILE A 76 1.96 -8.82 -10.90
C ILE A 76 2.04 -7.68 -11.93
N ASP A 77 3.25 -7.32 -12.36
CA ASP A 77 3.52 -6.36 -13.44
C ASP A 77 3.05 -6.93 -14.78
N TRP A 78 2.01 -6.35 -15.39
CA TRP A 78 1.57 -6.75 -16.73
C TRP A 78 1.78 -5.60 -17.72
N ARG A 79 2.58 -5.90 -18.75
CA ARG A 79 2.77 -5.04 -19.92
C ARG A 79 1.84 -5.51 -21.03
N PHE A 80 0.88 -4.68 -21.39
CA PHE A 80 0.04 -4.90 -22.57
C PHE A 80 0.57 -4.02 -23.70
N HIS A 81 0.56 -4.59 -24.90
CA HIS A 81 1.01 -3.95 -26.11
C HIS A 81 -0.21 -3.76 -27.01
N GLN A 82 -0.38 -2.54 -27.53
CA GLN A 82 -1.39 -2.25 -28.53
C GLN A 82 -0.85 -2.70 -29.88
N TYR A 83 -1.39 -3.77 -30.43
CA TYR A 83 -1.09 -4.22 -31.78
C TYR A 83 -2.17 -3.79 -32.75
N GLN A 84 -1.75 -3.31 -33.91
CA GLN A 84 -2.56 -3.17 -35.09
C GLN A 84 -2.26 -4.33 -36.04
N VAL A 85 -3.22 -5.22 -36.21
CA VAL A 85 -3.13 -6.36 -37.13
C VAL A 85 -3.93 -6.04 -38.38
N VAL A 86 -3.32 -6.19 -39.55
CA VAL A 86 -3.95 -6.02 -40.87
C VAL A 86 -3.89 -7.35 -41.60
N GLY A 87 -5.01 -7.80 -42.15
CA GLY A 87 -5.07 -9.04 -42.91
C GLY A 87 -6.28 -9.10 -43.83
N LYS A 88 -6.28 -10.07 -44.74
CA LYS A 88 -7.33 -10.28 -45.73
C LYS A 88 -7.60 -11.77 -45.95
N ALA A 89 -8.72 -12.10 -46.58
CA ALA A 89 -8.91 -13.44 -47.12
C ALA A 89 -7.96 -13.69 -48.30
N LEU A 90 -7.70 -14.96 -48.62
CA LEU A 90 -6.97 -15.31 -49.83
C LEU A 90 -7.85 -15.06 -51.06
N PRO A 91 -7.27 -14.61 -52.19
CA PRO A 91 -8.01 -14.46 -53.43
C PRO A 91 -8.64 -15.79 -53.85
N THR A 92 -9.89 -15.75 -54.31
CA THR A 92 -10.61 -16.92 -54.83
C THR A 92 -11.11 -16.58 -56.24
N GLU A 93 -11.45 -17.56 -57.08
CA GLU A 93 -11.98 -17.30 -58.44
C GLU A 93 -13.18 -16.34 -58.47
N ASN A 94 -13.99 -16.33 -57.41
CA ASN A 94 -15.14 -15.44 -57.27
C ASN A 94 -14.80 -14.05 -56.66
N ASP A 95 -13.62 -13.87 -56.06
CA ASP A 95 -13.18 -12.61 -55.45
C ASP A 95 -11.65 -12.44 -55.58
N GLU A 96 -11.24 -11.84 -56.70
CA GLU A 96 -9.83 -11.56 -57.01
C GLU A 96 -9.21 -10.51 -56.08
N HIS A 97 -10.03 -9.67 -55.44
CA HIS A 97 -9.57 -8.55 -54.61
C HIS A 97 -10.28 -8.53 -53.26
N PRO A 98 -9.97 -9.53 -52.40
CA PRO A 98 -10.63 -9.67 -51.11
C PRO A 98 -10.38 -8.47 -50.22
N LYS A 99 -11.43 -8.08 -49.49
CA LYS A 99 -11.41 -6.92 -48.58
C LYS A 99 -10.29 -7.04 -47.54
N ILE A 100 -9.62 -5.92 -47.30
CA ILE A 100 -8.59 -5.78 -46.27
C ILE A 100 -9.24 -5.37 -44.96
N TYR A 101 -8.91 -6.08 -43.89
CA TYR A 101 -9.37 -5.83 -42.54
C TYR A 101 -8.21 -5.35 -41.67
N ARG A 102 -8.46 -4.32 -40.88
CA ARG A 102 -7.54 -3.78 -39.88
C ARG A 102 -8.21 -3.87 -38.50
N MET A 103 -7.49 -4.36 -37.50
CA MET A 103 -7.96 -4.45 -36.12
C MET A 103 -6.89 -3.97 -35.14
N LYS A 104 -7.29 -3.17 -34.17
CA LYS A 104 -6.44 -2.73 -33.05
C LYS A 104 -6.78 -3.54 -31.80
N LEU A 105 -5.78 -4.09 -31.12
CA LEU A 105 -5.93 -4.99 -29.98
C LEU A 105 -4.91 -4.67 -28.90
N TRP A 106 -5.32 -4.69 -27.64
CA TRP A 106 -4.38 -4.74 -26.51
C TRP A 106 -4.14 -6.20 -26.13
N VAL A 107 -2.91 -6.68 -26.27
CA VAL A 107 -2.51 -8.05 -25.92
C VAL A 107 -1.08 -8.10 -25.41
N ILE A 108 -0.71 -9.19 -24.73
CA ILE A 108 0.61 -9.33 -24.10
C ILE A 108 1.72 -9.54 -25.14
N ASN A 109 1.41 -10.13 -26.29
CA ASN A 109 2.38 -10.41 -27.34
C ASN A 109 1.75 -10.52 -28.73
N GLU A 110 2.58 -10.46 -29.76
CA GLU A 110 2.18 -10.57 -31.16
C GLU A 110 1.46 -11.89 -31.48
N VAL A 111 1.87 -13.00 -30.86
CA VAL A 111 1.28 -14.33 -31.07
C VAL A 111 -0.20 -14.33 -30.67
N ARG A 112 -0.51 -13.75 -29.51
CA ARG A 112 -1.89 -13.57 -29.06
C ARG A 112 -2.65 -12.57 -29.95
N ALA A 113 -1.98 -11.56 -30.50
CA ALA A 113 -2.58 -10.63 -31.45
C ALA A 113 -3.08 -11.38 -32.70
N LYS A 114 -2.22 -12.21 -33.32
CA LYS A 114 -2.58 -13.06 -34.48
C LYS A 114 -3.73 -14.01 -34.16
N SER A 115 -3.68 -14.68 -33.01
CA SER A 115 -4.72 -15.62 -32.60
C SER A 115 -6.09 -14.94 -32.43
N LYS A 116 -6.11 -13.78 -31.74
CA LYS A 116 -7.34 -12.98 -31.57
C LYS A 116 -7.84 -12.40 -32.88
N PHE A 117 -6.95 -11.98 -33.78
CA PHE A 117 -7.29 -11.55 -35.13
C PHE A 117 -8.14 -12.57 -35.87
N TRP A 118 -7.65 -13.81 -35.96
CA TRP A 118 -8.37 -14.89 -36.63
C TRP A 118 -9.64 -15.33 -35.90
N TYR A 119 -9.62 -15.31 -34.56
CA TYR A 119 -10.82 -15.60 -33.77
C TYR A 119 -11.98 -14.68 -34.15
N PHE A 120 -11.74 -13.37 -34.21
CA PHE A 120 -12.78 -12.39 -34.52
C PHE A 120 -13.16 -12.37 -35.99
N LEU A 121 -12.20 -12.51 -36.92
CA LEU A 121 -12.49 -12.63 -38.35
C LEU A 121 -13.39 -13.82 -38.67
N ARG A 122 -13.16 -14.96 -38.00
CA ARG A 122 -14.02 -16.14 -38.14
C ARG A 122 -15.44 -15.86 -37.63
N LYS A 123 -15.59 -15.12 -36.53
CA LYS A 123 -16.89 -14.87 -35.90
C LYS A 123 -17.71 -13.81 -36.65
N LEU A 124 -17.06 -12.75 -37.13
CA LEU A 124 -17.73 -11.59 -37.74
C LEU A 124 -17.87 -11.72 -39.25
N LYS A 125 -16.85 -12.25 -39.92
CA LYS A 125 -16.77 -12.30 -41.40
C LYS A 125 -16.68 -13.72 -41.94
N LYS A 126 -16.77 -14.74 -41.09
CA LYS A 126 -16.65 -16.18 -41.44
C LYS A 126 -15.34 -16.54 -42.17
N VAL A 127 -14.30 -15.70 -42.06
CA VAL A 127 -12.97 -15.95 -42.64
C VAL A 127 -12.12 -16.77 -41.68
N LYS A 128 -11.56 -17.89 -42.16
CA LYS A 128 -10.68 -18.77 -41.37
C LYS A 128 -9.21 -18.42 -41.61
N LYS A 129 -8.35 -18.74 -40.64
CA LYS A 129 -6.88 -18.62 -40.76
C LYS A 129 -6.33 -19.38 -41.96
N SER A 130 -6.90 -20.55 -42.30
CA SER A 130 -6.49 -21.35 -43.47
C SER A 130 -6.74 -20.65 -44.81
N ASN A 131 -7.75 -19.78 -44.85
CA ASN A 131 -8.22 -19.14 -46.09
C ASN A 131 -7.92 -17.63 -46.06
N GLY A 132 -6.90 -17.22 -45.31
CA GLY A 132 -6.55 -15.82 -45.15
C GLY A 132 -5.09 -15.62 -44.81
N GLN A 133 -4.63 -14.39 -45.00
CA GLN A 133 -3.25 -13.99 -44.76
C GLN A 133 -3.22 -12.71 -43.91
N VAL A 134 -2.27 -12.66 -42.96
CA VAL A 134 -1.93 -11.43 -42.26
C VAL A 134 -0.93 -10.66 -43.11
N LEU A 135 -1.25 -9.41 -43.42
CA LEU A 135 -0.42 -8.52 -44.25
C LEU A 135 0.60 -7.74 -43.42
N ALA A 136 0.20 -7.26 -42.24
CA ALA A 136 1.08 -6.49 -41.37
C ALA A 136 0.64 -6.59 -39.91
N ILE A 137 1.61 -6.49 -38.98
CA ILE A 137 1.37 -6.33 -37.56
C ILE A 137 2.29 -5.26 -37.04
N ASN A 138 1.71 -4.20 -36.48
CA ASN A 138 2.46 -3.07 -35.95
C ASN A 138 2.14 -2.93 -34.47
N GLU A 139 3.18 -2.79 -33.65
CA GLU A 139 3.02 -2.37 -32.26
C GLU A 139 2.89 -0.84 -32.21
N MET A 140 1.79 -0.35 -31.65
CA MET A 140 1.42 1.07 -31.63
C MET A 140 1.72 1.75 -30.29
N GLY A 141 1.77 1.00 -29.20
CA GLY A 141 1.96 1.55 -27.86
C GLY A 141 1.96 0.48 -26.78
N ILE A 142 2.42 0.86 -25.58
CA ILE A 142 2.52 -0.02 -24.42
C ILE A 142 1.69 0.59 -23.29
N LEU A 143 0.95 -0.25 -22.58
CA LEU A 143 0.22 0.07 -21.37
C LEU A 143 0.74 -0.83 -20.26
N CYS A 144 1.51 -0.25 -19.36
CA CYS A 144 2.00 -0.91 -18.16
C CYS A 144 0.99 -0.73 -17.04
N PHE A 145 0.62 -1.83 -16.37
CA PHE A 145 -0.18 -1.76 -15.14
C PHE A 145 0.71 -2.17 -13.96
N TYR A 146 0.98 -1.20 -13.09
CA TYR A 146 1.57 -1.46 -11.79
C TYR A 146 0.46 -1.77 -10.80
N ALA A 147 0.27 -3.04 -10.48
CA ALA A 147 -0.50 -3.43 -9.31
C ALA A 147 0.33 -3.04 -8.07
N SER A 148 0.04 -1.88 -7.48
CA SER A 148 0.73 -1.45 -6.26
C SER A 148 0.31 -2.36 -5.11
N LYS A 149 1.26 -3.11 -4.55
CA LYS A 149 1.09 -3.79 -3.27
C LYS A 149 0.53 -2.79 -2.25
N ALA A 150 -0.56 -3.12 -1.57
CA ALA A 150 -1.15 -2.23 -0.59
C ALA A 150 -0.32 -2.25 0.71
N LEU A 151 -0.11 -1.08 1.32
CA LEU A 151 0.48 -0.97 2.65
C LEU A 151 -0.57 -1.34 3.70
N GLU A 152 -0.15 -2.10 4.71
CA GLU A 152 -1.00 -2.50 5.83
C GLU A 152 -0.61 -1.77 7.12
N LEU A 153 -1.58 -1.60 8.03
CA LEU A 153 -1.36 -0.98 9.33
C LEU A 153 -0.43 -1.86 10.19
N HIS A 154 0.51 -1.25 10.91
CA HIS A 154 1.55 -1.90 11.72
C HIS A 154 2.56 -2.75 10.93
N GLN A 155 2.52 -2.67 9.59
CA GLN A 155 3.52 -3.35 8.77
C GLN A 155 4.88 -2.65 8.93
N THR A 156 5.94 -3.44 9.09
CA THR A 156 7.31 -2.94 9.01
C THR A 156 7.78 -2.90 7.56
N VAL A 157 8.36 -1.77 7.15
CA VAL A 157 8.82 -1.51 5.79
C VAL A 157 10.23 -0.93 5.79
N ASN A 158 10.99 -1.27 4.75
CA ASN A 158 12.26 -0.61 4.44
C ASN A 158 11.98 0.69 3.71
N ALA A 159 12.49 1.80 4.23
CA ALA A 159 12.32 3.12 3.65
C ALA A 159 13.66 3.83 3.46
N VAL A 160 13.66 4.87 2.63
CA VAL A 160 14.80 5.72 2.34
C VAL A 160 14.44 7.16 2.73
N VAL A 161 15.33 7.84 3.42
CA VAL A 161 15.15 9.25 3.79
C VAL A 161 15.32 10.12 2.56
N GLU A 162 14.28 10.84 2.17
CA GLU A 162 14.29 11.80 1.05
C GLU A 162 14.54 13.22 1.55
N ILE A 163 13.85 13.62 2.63
CA ILE A 163 13.96 14.97 3.19
C ILE A 163 14.08 14.89 4.69
N VAL A 164 15.05 15.63 5.22
CA VAL A 164 15.25 15.83 6.65
C VAL A 164 14.70 17.20 7.02
N LYS A 165 13.69 17.24 7.90
CA LYS A 165 13.18 18.47 8.52
C LYS A 165 13.53 18.48 10.00
N GLU A 166 13.28 19.62 10.65
CA GLU A 166 13.66 19.85 12.05
C GLU A 166 13.00 18.85 13.03
N HIS A 167 11.77 18.40 12.75
CA HIS A 167 11.01 17.54 13.66
C HIS A 167 10.53 16.23 13.03
N TYR A 168 10.64 16.09 11.71
CA TYR A 168 10.16 14.93 10.98
C TYR A 168 11.01 14.64 9.74
N LEU A 169 10.91 13.42 9.24
CA LEU A 169 11.49 12.96 8.00
C LEU A 169 10.39 12.75 6.98
N VAL A 170 10.70 13.07 5.73
CA VAL A 170 9.98 12.55 4.57
C VAL A 170 10.75 11.34 4.08
N ILE A 171 10.10 10.18 4.08
CA ILE A 171 10.70 8.92 3.70
C ILE A 171 9.94 8.32 2.52
N ALA A 172 10.66 7.77 1.55
CA ALA A 172 10.10 7.02 0.44
C ALA A 172 10.20 5.52 0.73
N ILE A 173 9.20 4.74 0.32
CA ILE A 173 9.19 3.28 0.45
C ILE A 173 9.36 2.69 -0.96
N PRO A 174 10.58 2.32 -1.39
CA PRO A 174 10.85 1.90 -2.77
C PRO A 174 10.04 0.67 -3.19
N GLU A 175 9.85 -0.29 -2.27
CA GLU A 175 9.08 -1.52 -2.51
C GLU A 175 7.58 -1.25 -2.78
N TYR A 176 7.12 -0.03 -2.50
CA TYR A 176 5.72 0.39 -2.60
C TYR A 176 5.58 1.58 -3.55
N ASN A 177 6.19 1.49 -4.73
CA ASN A 177 6.15 2.52 -5.78
C ASN A 177 6.60 3.91 -5.27
N HIS A 178 7.65 3.94 -4.45
CA HIS A 178 8.16 5.15 -3.82
C HIS A 178 7.09 5.91 -3.02
N ALA A 179 6.14 5.19 -2.40
CA ALA A 179 5.14 5.80 -1.55
C ALA A 179 5.80 6.70 -0.50
N ILE A 180 5.33 7.93 -0.42
CA ILE A 180 5.88 8.94 0.48
C ILE A 180 5.16 8.86 1.81
N GLY A 181 5.95 8.75 2.87
CA GLY A 181 5.49 8.75 4.24
C GLY A 181 6.24 9.73 5.12
N TYR A 182 5.62 10.05 6.25
CA TYR A 182 6.13 11.02 7.22
C TYR A 182 6.43 10.29 8.51
N ALA A 183 7.65 10.49 9.03
CA ALA A 183 8.06 9.89 10.28
C ALA A 183 8.59 10.94 11.24
N SER A 184 8.14 10.94 12.50
CA SER A 184 8.70 11.84 13.51
C SER A 184 10.12 11.43 13.87
N ILE A 185 11.00 12.42 14.06
CA ILE A 185 12.38 12.20 14.54
C ILE A 185 12.41 12.04 16.07
N ALA A 186 11.44 12.65 16.76
CA ALA A 186 11.40 12.71 18.21
C ALA A 186 10.05 12.24 18.77
N TYR A 187 10.10 11.58 19.92
CA TYR A 187 8.94 11.38 20.80
C TYR A 187 8.92 12.49 21.84
N TYR A 188 7.73 12.78 22.39
CA TYR A 188 7.58 13.65 23.56
C TYR A 188 8.55 13.28 24.70
N ASN A 189 8.91 12.00 24.85
CA ASN A 189 9.80 11.52 25.91
C ASN A 189 11.31 11.53 25.53
N THR A 190 11.67 11.78 24.27
CA THR A 190 13.07 11.79 23.78
C THR A 190 13.56 13.17 23.36
N GLN A 191 12.77 14.24 23.55
CA GLN A 191 13.14 15.63 23.22
C GLN A 191 14.49 16.08 23.80
N LYS A 192 14.97 15.46 24.90
CA LYS A 192 16.22 15.81 25.57
C LYS A 192 17.43 14.94 25.16
N LEU A 193 17.25 13.99 24.25
CA LEU A 193 18.34 13.15 23.74
C LEU A 193 19.00 13.81 22.52
N PRO A 194 20.30 13.52 22.27
CA PRO A 194 20.95 13.98 21.05
C PRO A 194 20.13 13.51 19.84
N GLN A 195 19.64 14.45 19.03
CA GLN A 195 18.92 14.09 17.82
C GLN A 195 19.87 13.35 16.89
N LYS A 196 19.50 12.12 16.52
CA LYS A 196 20.23 11.37 15.49
C LYS A 196 20.11 12.16 14.19
N GLN A 197 21.24 12.62 13.67
CA GLN A 197 21.26 13.28 12.37
C GLN A 197 20.99 12.23 11.29
N PHE A 198 19.92 12.45 10.53
CA PHE A 198 19.61 11.66 9.35
C PHE A 198 20.24 12.33 8.13
N VAL A 199 20.66 11.52 7.18
CA VAL A 199 21.21 11.99 5.90
C VAL A 199 20.25 11.62 4.78
N ASN A 200 20.15 12.47 3.75
CA ASN A 200 19.42 12.13 2.53
C ASN A 200 20.00 10.86 1.90
N GLY A 201 19.13 9.93 1.48
CA GLY A 201 19.49 8.62 0.94
C GLY A 201 19.72 7.54 2.01
N GLN A 202 19.66 7.87 3.31
CA GLN A 202 19.84 6.89 4.37
C GLN A 202 18.70 5.87 4.39
N ARG A 203 19.03 4.58 4.46
CA ARG A 203 18.05 3.50 4.64
C ARG A 203 17.63 3.40 6.10
N VAL A 204 16.34 3.34 6.34
CA VAL A 204 15.71 3.24 7.66
C VAL A 204 14.63 2.18 7.66
N ILE A 205 14.35 1.61 8.83
CA ILE A 205 13.24 0.67 9.03
C ILE A 205 12.14 1.42 9.76
N ALA A 206 10.93 1.38 9.21
CA ALA A 206 9.79 2.10 9.76
C ALA A 206 8.53 1.22 9.82
N THR A 207 7.69 1.44 10.82
CA THR A 207 6.39 0.79 10.98
C THR A 207 5.28 1.73 10.54
N VAL A 208 4.35 1.24 9.71
CA VAL A 208 3.17 2.01 9.31
C VAL A 208 2.23 2.20 10.51
N MET A 209 2.02 3.44 10.95
CA MET A 209 1.14 3.76 12.07
C MET A 209 -0.22 4.26 11.63
N ALA A 210 -0.30 4.92 10.48
CA ALA A 210 -1.56 5.33 9.89
C ALA A 210 -1.45 5.38 8.37
N LEU A 211 -2.48 4.89 7.68
CA LEU A 211 -2.58 4.95 6.23
C LEU A 211 -3.04 6.35 5.78
N SER A 212 -2.83 6.65 4.49
CA SER A 212 -3.37 7.87 3.88
C SER A 212 -4.90 7.86 3.90
N SER A 213 -5.48 8.73 4.72
CA SER A 213 -6.93 8.85 4.90
C SER A 213 -7.31 10.32 5.16
N PRO A 214 -8.61 10.70 5.07
CA PRO A 214 -9.04 12.06 5.40
C PRO A 214 -8.63 12.49 6.81
N GLU A 215 -8.63 11.57 7.78
CA GLU A 215 -8.23 11.80 9.17
C GLU A 215 -6.74 12.16 9.28
N THR A 216 -5.89 11.60 8.42
CA THR A 216 -4.46 11.93 8.33
C THR A 216 -4.18 13.06 7.33
N SER A 217 -5.21 13.75 6.82
CA SER A 217 -5.09 14.73 5.74
C SER A 217 -4.37 14.16 4.50
N GLY A 218 -4.60 12.87 4.21
CA GLY A 218 -3.99 12.14 3.10
C GLY A 218 -2.56 11.66 3.34
N ARG A 219 -2.01 11.82 4.56
CA ARG A 219 -0.61 11.51 4.85
C ARG A 219 -0.45 10.08 5.36
N LEU A 220 0.53 9.37 4.81
CA LEU A 220 1.01 8.10 5.36
C LEU A 220 1.93 8.40 6.54
N LEU A 221 1.60 7.92 7.73
CA LEU A 221 2.38 8.16 8.95
C LEU A 221 3.14 6.90 9.34
N LEU A 222 4.44 7.05 9.56
CA LEU A 222 5.33 5.97 9.94
C LEU A 222 6.08 6.29 11.24
N HIS A 223 6.49 5.23 11.91
CA HIS A 223 7.26 5.25 13.12
C HIS A 223 8.63 4.61 12.88
N LEU A 224 9.72 5.29 13.20
CA LEU A 224 11.07 4.75 13.00
C LEU A 224 11.37 3.67 14.05
N ASN A 225 11.68 2.46 13.62
CA ASN A 225 11.96 1.35 14.53
C ASN A 225 13.39 1.39 15.09
N SER A 226 14.30 2.09 14.42
CA SER A 226 15.69 2.25 14.83
C SER A 226 16.12 3.71 14.86
N ILE A 227 15.62 4.46 15.85
CA ILE A 227 16.45 5.52 16.46
C ILE A 227 17.53 4.77 17.24
N GLY A 228 18.55 4.31 16.50
CA GLY A 228 19.50 3.31 16.96
C GLY A 228 20.12 3.66 18.30
N GLU A 229 20.37 2.61 19.10
CA GLU A 229 21.22 2.57 20.29
C GLU A 229 21.14 3.81 21.17
N VAL A 230 20.41 3.69 22.28
CA VAL A 230 20.56 4.53 23.45
C VAL A 230 22.06 4.77 23.67
N THR A 231 22.57 5.94 23.29
CA THR A 231 23.88 6.40 23.74
C THR A 231 23.77 6.47 25.24
N GLU A 232 24.26 5.41 25.88
CA GLU A 232 24.22 5.28 27.32
C GLU A 232 24.95 6.47 27.92
N THR A 233 24.20 7.36 28.58
CA THR A 233 24.78 8.39 29.40
C THR A 233 25.62 7.70 30.49
N SER A 234 26.67 8.36 30.97
CA SER A 234 27.49 7.83 32.07
C SER A 234 26.65 7.43 33.29
N SER A 235 25.49 8.08 33.49
CA SER A 235 24.49 7.74 34.51
C SER A 235 23.71 6.45 34.22
N SER A 236 23.35 6.15 32.96
CA SER A 236 22.65 4.90 32.61
C SER A 236 23.57 3.66 32.70
N LYS A 237 24.88 3.83 32.45
CA LYS A 237 25.90 2.76 32.63
C LYS A 237 26.04 2.35 34.09
N ARG A 238 26.04 3.34 35.01
CA ARG A 238 26.12 3.09 36.46
C ARG A 238 24.82 2.49 37.02
N ALA A 239 23.66 2.93 36.50
CA ALA A 239 22.36 2.40 36.87
C ALA A 239 22.16 0.94 36.44
N LYS A 240 22.50 0.59 35.18
CA LYS A 240 22.45 -0.79 34.67
C LYS A 240 23.34 -1.75 35.46
N LYS A 241 24.49 -1.29 35.95
CA LYS A 241 25.40 -2.10 36.78
C LYS A 241 24.82 -2.42 38.17
N LYS A 242 23.75 -1.73 38.59
CA LYS A 242 23.15 -1.81 39.93
C LYS A 242 21.76 -2.47 39.94
N SER A 243 21.12 -2.65 38.77
CA SER A 243 19.81 -3.30 38.64
C SER A 243 19.92 -4.59 37.82
N SER A 244 19.36 -5.70 38.30
CA SER A 244 19.29 -6.97 37.57
C SER A 244 18.30 -6.97 36.39
N TYR A 245 17.64 -5.84 36.12
CA TYR A 245 16.58 -5.72 35.13
C TYR A 245 17.08 -5.12 33.81
N ASN A 246 16.65 -5.70 32.70
CA ASN A 246 16.96 -5.23 31.35
C ASN A 246 15.83 -4.36 30.78
N VAL A 247 16.19 -3.42 29.90
CA VAL A 247 15.20 -2.69 29.10
C VAL A 247 14.41 -3.69 28.25
N GLY A 248 13.08 -3.55 28.23
CA GLY A 248 12.15 -4.46 27.57
C GLY A 248 11.56 -5.54 28.47
N SER A 249 12.13 -5.79 29.65
CA SER A 249 11.56 -6.76 30.60
C SER A 249 10.19 -6.30 31.13
N LEU A 250 9.26 -7.24 31.24
CA LEU A 250 7.99 -7.03 31.94
C LEU A 250 8.18 -7.32 33.42
N VAL A 251 7.84 -6.35 34.26
CA VAL A 251 7.98 -6.44 35.71
C VAL A 251 6.64 -6.15 36.39
N PRO A 252 6.26 -6.91 37.43
CA PRO A 252 5.16 -6.53 38.29
C PRO A 252 5.58 -5.32 39.13
N ALA A 253 4.74 -4.29 39.13
CA ALA A 253 4.99 -3.03 39.83
C ALA A 253 3.73 -2.56 40.55
N GLU A 254 3.88 -2.11 41.80
CA GLU A 254 2.77 -1.60 42.60
C GLU A 254 2.63 -0.09 42.43
N VAL A 255 1.43 0.39 42.17
CA VAL A 255 1.12 1.82 42.03
C VAL A 255 1.22 2.49 43.39
N THR A 256 2.16 3.43 43.52
CA THR A 256 2.39 4.18 44.77
C THR A 256 1.69 5.52 44.79
N GLU A 257 1.63 6.20 43.65
CA GLU A 257 1.07 7.55 43.55
C GLU A 257 0.47 7.74 42.15
N ILE A 258 -0.73 8.32 42.11
CA ILE A 258 -1.42 8.67 40.87
C ILE A 258 -1.47 10.19 40.77
N MET A 259 -0.86 10.73 39.73
CA MET A 259 -0.88 12.16 39.43
C MET A 259 -1.56 12.38 38.07
N PRO A 260 -2.04 13.60 37.77
CA PRO A 260 -2.78 13.86 36.54
C PRO A 260 -2.06 13.42 35.25
N LEU A 261 -0.72 13.54 35.20
CA LEU A 261 0.10 13.27 34.02
C LEU A 261 1.14 12.16 34.20
N LYS A 262 1.21 11.53 35.38
CA LYS A 262 2.17 10.46 35.66
C LYS A 262 1.70 9.49 36.74
N LEU A 263 2.07 8.22 36.61
CA LEU A 263 2.03 7.23 37.69
C LEU A 263 3.42 7.04 38.27
N ARG A 264 3.51 6.89 39.59
CA ARG A 264 4.72 6.37 40.23
C ARG A 264 4.47 4.95 40.69
N LEU A 265 5.42 4.09 40.36
CA LEU A 265 5.37 2.67 40.66
C LEU A 265 6.55 2.30 41.56
N LYS A 266 6.39 1.29 42.40
CA LYS A 266 7.50 0.61 43.07
C LYS A 266 7.57 -0.82 42.57
N PHE A 267 8.77 -1.32 42.35
CA PHE A 267 8.99 -2.69 41.94
C PHE A 267 10.31 -3.20 42.51
N GLY A 268 10.39 -4.49 42.85
CA GLY A 268 11.56 -5.04 43.52
C GLY A 268 11.94 -4.31 44.81
N ILE A 269 13.19 -4.47 45.25
CA ILE A 269 13.70 -3.88 46.48
C ILE A 269 14.35 -2.53 46.14
N GLY A 270 13.69 -1.43 46.50
CA GLY A 270 14.25 -0.07 46.40
C GLY A 270 14.20 0.58 45.01
N PHE A 271 13.52 -0.01 44.02
CA PHE A 271 13.34 0.62 42.71
C PHE A 271 11.99 1.34 42.61
N CYS A 272 12.04 2.53 42.02
CA CYS A 272 10.89 3.35 41.71
C CYS A 272 10.81 3.56 40.19
N GLY A 273 9.65 3.32 39.61
CA GLY A 273 9.32 3.59 38.23
C GLY A 273 8.41 4.81 38.08
N ARG A 274 8.41 5.41 36.90
CA ARG A 274 7.45 6.42 36.48
C ARG A 274 6.88 6.04 35.13
N VAL A 275 5.56 6.13 34.98
CA VAL A 275 4.87 6.01 33.68
C VAL A 275 4.28 7.36 33.35
N HIS A 276 4.58 7.90 32.17
CA HIS A 276 4.01 9.16 31.71
C HIS A 276 2.70 8.93 30.95
N ILE A 277 1.81 9.93 30.90
CA ILE A 277 0.54 9.85 30.15
C ILE A 277 0.73 9.41 28.69
N THR A 278 1.86 9.79 28.06
CA THR A 278 2.21 9.44 26.68
C THR A 278 2.62 7.97 26.49
N GLU A 279 2.72 7.19 27.56
CA GLU A 279 3.06 5.77 27.55
C GLU A 279 1.87 4.88 27.93
N VAL A 280 0.71 5.49 28.19
CA VAL A 280 -0.53 4.81 28.53
C VAL A 280 -1.31 4.54 27.23
N ASN A 281 -1.95 3.38 27.17
CA ASN A 281 -2.70 2.94 26.01
C ASN A 281 -3.92 3.86 25.71
N ASP A 282 -4.07 4.29 24.46
CA ASP A 282 -5.17 5.13 23.95
C ASP A 282 -6.54 4.43 23.93
N ASN A 283 -6.60 3.13 24.23
CA ASN A 283 -7.85 2.36 24.26
C ASN A 283 -8.88 2.86 25.31
N ASN A 284 -8.49 3.76 26.21
CA ASN A 284 -9.39 4.41 27.16
C ASN A 284 -9.63 5.88 26.78
N VAL A 285 -10.73 6.12 26.08
CA VAL A 285 -11.28 7.45 25.73
C VAL A 285 -11.92 8.11 26.97
N LEU A 286 -11.18 8.23 28.06
CA LEU A 286 -11.64 8.90 29.27
C LEU A 286 -10.80 10.16 29.51
N GLU A 287 -11.46 11.25 29.92
CA GLU A 287 -10.83 12.50 30.36
C GLU A 287 -9.76 12.32 31.46
N LYS A 288 -9.70 11.13 32.06
CA LYS A 288 -8.74 10.72 33.10
C LYS A 288 -7.96 9.48 32.65
N PRO A 289 -6.77 9.61 32.05
CA PRO A 289 -5.96 8.51 31.51
C PRO A 289 -5.55 7.48 32.59
N PHE A 290 -5.47 7.92 33.85
CA PHE A 290 -5.14 7.08 34.99
C PHE A 290 -6.34 6.69 35.86
N GLY A 291 -7.56 7.03 35.44
CA GLY A 291 -8.77 6.85 36.25
C GLY A 291 -9.06 5.38 36.63
N ASN A 292 -8.53 4.43 35.87
CA ASN A 292 -8.74 3.00 36.10
C ASN A 292 -7.70 2.38 37.05
N PHE A 293 -6.68 3.14 37.46
CA PHE A 293 -5.66 2.65 38.39
C PHE A 293 -5.98 3.06 39.83
N LYS A 294 -5.62 2.21 40.78
CA LYS A 294 -5.74 2.50 42.22
C LYS A 294 -4.37 2.43 42.89
N VAL A 295 -4.15 3.28 43.88
CA VAL A 295 -2.95 3.18 44.74
C VAL A 295 -2.97 1.82 45.46
N GLY A 296 -1.84 1.12 45.45
CA GLY A 296 -1.68 -0.25 45.96
C GLY A 296 -1.97 -1.34 44.91
N GLN A 297 -2.47 -1.00 43.72
CA GLN A 297 -2.70 -1.97 42.65
C GLN A 297 -1.37 -2.45 42.05
N THR A 298 -1.22 -3.77 41.87
CA THR A 298 -0.10 -4.33 41.11
C THR A 298 -0.45 -4.35 39.62
N ILE A 299 0.42 -3.78 38.79
CA ILE A 299 0.31 -3.73 37.33
C ILE A 299 1.55 -4.33 36.69
N THR A 300 1.41 -4.88 35.49
CA THR A 300 2.54 -5.34 34.69
C THR A 300 3.07 -4.18 33.86
N ALA A 301 4.28 -3.73 34.13
CA ALA A 301 4.93 -2.63 33.42
C ALA A 301 6.12 -3.13 32.59
N ARG A 302 6.33 -2.55 31.41
CA ARG A 302 7.53 -2.79 30.59
C ARG A 302 8.59 -1.75 30.93
N ILE A 303 9.83 -2.17 31.16
CA ILE A 303 10.95 -1.24 31.39
C ILE A 303 11.33 -0.59 30.05
N VAL A 304 11.09 0.71 29.90
CA VAL A 304 11.45 1.49 28.69
C VAL A 304 12.82 2.17 28.83
N GLY A 305 13.25 2.49 30.06
CA GLY A 305 14.56 3.09 30.33
C GLY A 305 14.94 3.05 31.82
N ILE A 306 16.23 3.12 32.11
CA ILE A 306 16.78 3.06 33.48
C ILE A 306 17.64 4.30 33.72
N TRP A 307 17.43 4.98 34.85
CA TRP A 307 18.09 6.23 35.20
C TRP A 307 18.58 6.19 36.65
N ASP A 308 19.80 6.67 36.90
CA ASP A 308 20.32 6.87 38.27
C ASP A 308 19.96 8.30 38.74
N LEU A 309 19.09 8.39 39.75
CA LEU A 309 18.65 9.66 40.34
C LEU A 309 19.61 10.20 41.41
N SER A 310 20.76 9.55 41.65
CA SER A 310 21.77 10.00 42.63
C SER A 310 22.50 11.30 42.22
N ILE A 311 22.26 11.80 41.01
CA ILE A 311 22.78 13.10 40.56
C ILE A 311 21.71 14.15 40.88
N LYS A 312 21.96 14.99 41.90
CA LYS A 312 21.08 16.09 42.30
C LYS A 312 20.70 16.94 41.07
N PRO A 313 19.42 17.22 40.81
CA PRO A 313 19.03 18.17 39.77
C PRO A 313 19.22 19.59 40.30
N ALA A 314 20.36 20.21 40.02
CA ALA A 314 20.56 21.64 40.29
C ALA A 314 19.89 22.55 39.23
N MET A 315 19.10 22.03 38.30
CA MET A 315 18.60 22.76 37.14
C MET A 315 17.14 22.38 36.78
N LEU A 316 16.25 22.33 37.76
CA LEU A 316 14.80 22.17 37.54
C LEU A 316 13.98 23.39 38.00
N ALA A 317 14.60 24.56 38.09
CA ALA A 317 13.92 25.84 38.27
C ALA A 317 14.53 26.87 37.29
N ALA A 318 13.99 26.89 36.07
CA ALA A 318 13.97 28.03 35.16
C ALA A 318 12.93 27.72 34.08
#